data_AF-A0A133UBS2-F1
#
_entry.id   AF-A0A133UBS2-F1
#
_cell.length_a   1.000
_cell.length_b   1.000
_cell.length_c   1.000
_cell.angle_alpha   90.00
_cell.angle_beta   90.00
_cell.angle_gamma   90.00
#
_symmetry.space_group_name_H-M   'P 1'
#
loop_
_entity.id
_entity.type
_entity.pdbx_description
1 polymer ?
#
loop_
_entity_poly.entity_id
_entity_poly.type
_entity_poly.pdbx_seq_one_letter_code
_entity_poly.pdbx_strand_id
1 'polypeptide(L)'
;MCIDLDRILHWINSYCEELRKCIQKITDYEFLLFGRTKRAFETHPITQVKTERIANKIASYVLKFDETRDIISACWSFEPSLAKKIIDLSSVNPVGFYCRWPIEAWKMGKNTDYREVEGLEWETPERFESEIEKFGYDAWLEKFTSSEEWEKRVNLLNGVVDSLFENYL
;
A
#
# COMPACT_ATOMS: atom_id res chain seq x y z
N MET A 1 -10.17 -6.78 7.17
CA MET A 1 -8.96 -6.54 6.36
C MET A 1 -9.39 -6.29 4.92
N CYS A 2 -8.90 -5.21 4.34
CA CYS A 2 -9.05 -4.83 2.93
C CYS A 2 -7.68 -4.97 2.28
N ILE A 3 -7.63 -5.73 1.19
CA ILE A 3 -6.42 -6.08 0.46
C ILE A 3 -6.85 -6.62 -0.91
N ASP A 4 -6.03 -6.43 -1.94
CA ASP A 4 -6.26 -7.01 -3.26
C ASP A 4 -6.26 -8.55 -3.21
N LEU A 5 -7.07 -9.17 -4.07
CA LEU A 5 -7.23 -10.63 -4.10
C LEU A 5 -5.89 -11.34 -4.43
N ASP A 6 -5.15 -10.83 -5.40
CA ASP A 6 -3.87 -11.42 -5.79
C ASP A 6 -2.87 -11.37 -4.64
N ARG A 7 -2.81 -10.24 -3.91
CA ARG A 7 -1.95 -10.07 -2.73
C ARG A 7 -2.30 -11.03 -1.61
N ILE A 8 -3.59 -11.21 -1.29
CA ILE A 8 -3.97 -12.15 -0.22
C ILE A 8 -3.68 -13.60 -0.61
N LEU A 9 -3.84 -13.98 -1.89
CA LEU A 9 -3.49 -15.32 -2.37
C LEU A 9 -1.99 -15.57 -2.25
N HIS A 10 -1.15 -14.61 -2.67
CA HIS A 10 0.29 -14.67 -2.47
C HIS A 10 0.65 -14.81 -0.98
N TRP A 11 0.06 -13.97 -0.12
CA TRP A 11 0.32 -14.01 1.32
C TRP A 11 -0.05 -15.37 1.94
N ILE A 12 -1.17 -15.97 1.52
CA ILE A 12 -1.57 -17.32 1.95
C ILE A 12 -0.52 -18.37 1.55
N ASN A 13 0.03 -18.28 0.34
CA ASN A 13 0.96 -19.27 -0.19
C ASN A 13 2.37 -19.13 0.40
N SER A 14 2.84 -17.90 0.59
CA SER A 14 4.25 -17.61 0.93
C SER A 14 4.45 -17.34 2.41
N TYR A 15 3.47 -16.73 3.11
CA TYR A 15 3.60 -16.32 4.51
C TYR A 15 2.33 -16.58 5.34
N CYS A 16 1.73 -17.77 5.18
CA CYS A 16 0.45 -18.14 5.81
C CYS A 16 0.40 -17.90 7.34
N GLU A 17 1.49 -18.23 8.05
CA GLU A 17 1.58 -18.03 9.51
C GLU A 17 1.62 -16.55 9.90
N GLU A 18 2.26 -15.70 9.09
CA GLU A 18 2.25 -14.25 9.29
C GLU A 18 0.84 -13.70 9.11
N LEU A 19 0.16 -14.09 8.02
CA LEU A 19 -1.22 -13.70 7.77
C LEU A 19 -2.16 -14.11 8.90
N ARG A 20 -2.04 -15.35 9.40
CA ARG A 20 -2.84 -15.84 10.55
C ARG A 20 -2.67 -14.95 11.77
N LYS A 21 -1.43 -14.57 12.10
CA LYS A 21 -1.13 -13.66 13.22
C LYS A 21 -1.69 -12.27 13.00
N CYS A 22 -1.63 -11.76 11.76
CA CYS A 22 -2.22 -10.47 11.40
C CYS A 22 -3.75 -10.49 11.58
N ILE A 23 -4.44 -11.50 11.05
CA ILE A 23 -5.91 -11.65 11.13
C ILE A 23 -6.36 -11.75 12.60
N GLN A 24 -5.66 -12.52 13.43
CA GLN A 24 -5.99 -12.63 14.87
C GLN A 24 -5.93 -11.30 15.62
N LYS A 25 -5.25 -10.30 15.07
CA LYS A 25 -5.00 -9.01 15.70
C LYS A 25 -5.83 -7.87 15.13
N ILE A 26 -6.56 -8.06 14.03
CA ILE A 26 -7.31 -6.98 13.41
C ILE A 26 -8.45 -6.45 14.28
N THR A 27 -8.98 -7.27 15.19
CA THR A 27 -10.07 -6.89 16.12
C THR A 27 -9.57 -6.16 17.35
N ASP A 28 -8.26 -6.14 17.59
CA ASP A 28 -7.65 -5.46 18.74
C ASP A 28 -7.56 -3.94 18.53
N TYR A 29 -7.81 -3.44 17.31
CA TYR A 29 -7.62 -2.03 16.92
C TYR A 29 -8.83 -1.49 16.14
N GLU A 30 -9.12 -0.21 16.28
CA GLU A 30 -10.10 0.49 15.44
C GLU A 30 -9.57 0.65 14.01
N PHE A 31 -8.25 0.83 13.87
CA PHE A 31 -7.55 0.87 12.59
C PHE A 31 -6.20 0.17 12.71
N LEU A 32 -5.93 -0.76 11.80
CA LEU A 32 -4.63 -1.42 11.70
C LEU A 32 -4.12 -1.29 10.27
N LEU A 33 -2.97 -0.65 10.11
CA LEU A 33 -2.30 -0.49 8.82
C LEU A 33 -1.18 -1.51 8.67
N PHE A 34 -1.15 -2.21 7.55
CA PHE A 34 -0.10 -3.17 7.23
C PHE A 34 0.81 -2.59 6.15
N GLY A 35 2.04 -2.23 6.51
CA GLY A 35 3.08 -1.82 5.56
C GLY A 35 3.94 -3.00 5.13
N ARG A 36 4.65 -2.86 4.01
CA ARG A 36 5.70 -3.80 3.62
C ARG A 36 6.92 -3.59 4.50
N THR A 37 7.58 -4.67 4.91
CA THR A 37 8.96 -4.56 5.42
C THR A 37 9.87 -3.96 4.36
N LYS A 38 11.04 -3.46 4.77
CA LYS A 38 12.04 -2.95 3.81
C LYS A 38 12.32 -3.94 2.68
N ARG A 39 12.48 -5.23 3.00
CA ARG A 39 12.75 -6.29 2.01
C ARG A 39 11.57 -6.45 1.05
N ALA A 40 10.36 -6.65 1.58
CA ALA A 40 9.15 -6.81 0.77
C ALA A 40 8.84 -5.58 -0.11
N PHE A 41 9.16 -4.38 0.37
CA PHE A 41 9.05 -3.16 -0.42
C PHE A 41 10.04 -3.16 -1.59
N GLU A 42 11.29 -3.57 -1.34
CA GLU A 42 12.37 -3.59 -2.34
C GLU A 42 12.23 -4.67 -3.41
N THR A 43 11.31 -5.63 -3.28
CA THR A 43 11.01 -6.61 -4.36
C THR A 43 10.20 -6.02 -5.51
N HIS A 44 9.58 -4.84 -5.33
CA HIS A 44 8.77 -4.20 -6.36
C HIS A 44 9.63 -3.52 -7.44
N PRO A 45 9.06 -3.25 -8.63
CA PRO A 45 9.77 -2.51 -9.68
C PRO A 45 10.27 -1.15 -9.20
N ILE A 46 11.43 -0.73 -9.71
CA ILE A 46 12.09 0.49 -9.25
C ILE A 46 11.23 1.76 -9.44
N THR A 47 10.40 1.78 -10.48
CA THR A 47 9.40 2.82 -10.74
C THR A 47 8.48 2.99 -9.54
N GLN A 48 7.91 1.89 -9.05
CA GLN A 48 7.04 1.84 -7.89
C GLN A 48 7.79 2.17 -6.59
N VAL A 49 8.93 1.52 -6.34
CA VAL A 49 9.73 1.74 -5.13
C VAL A 49 10.11 3.21 -4.97
N LYS A 50 10.49 3.89 -6.05
CA LYS A 50 10.93 5.29 -6.00
C LYS A 50 9.77 6.24 -5.75
N THR A 51 8.67 6.11 -6.48
CA THR A 51 7.53 7.02 -6.33
C THR A 51 6.82 6.79 -5.00
N GLU A 52 6.61 5.54 -4.59
CA GLU A 52 5.93 5.23 -3.34
C GLU A 52 6.74 5.64 -2.12
N ARG A 53 8.07 5.58 -2.18
CA ARG A 53 8.94 6.09 -1.10
C ARG A 53 8.74 7.58 -0.86
N ILE A 54 8.51 8.37 -1.92
CA ILE A 54 8.21 9.80 -1.79
C ILE A 54 6.84 10.00 -1.14
N ALA A 55 5.82 9.30 -1.63
CA ALA A 55 4.47 9.36 -1.06
C ALA A 55 4.46 8.98 0.43
N ASN A 56 5.11 7.88 0.80
CA ASN A 56 5.25 7.39 2.17
C ASN A 56 5.95 8.40 3.09
N LYS A 57 7.00 9.07 2.60
CA LYS A 57 7.71 10.11 3.35
C LYS A 57 6.79 11.30 3.64
N ILE A 58 6.04 11.75 2.64
CA ILE A 58 5.10 12.88 2.81
C ILE A 58 3.96 12.48 3.76
N ALA A 59 3.36 11.30 3.58
CA ALA A 59 2.30 10.78 4.43
C ALA A 59 2.74 10.64 5.90
N SER A 60 3.92 10.08 6.13
CA SER A 60 4.50 9.93 7.48
C SER A 60 4.74 11.28 8.14
N TYR A 61 5.19 12.29 7.37
CA TYR A 61 5.33 13.65 7.85
C TYR A 61 3.99 14.28 8.23
N VAL A 62 2.95 14.13 7.39
CA VAL A 62 1.58 14.60 7.67
C VAL A 62 1.02 13.96 8.95
N LEU A 63 1.31 12.68 9.17
CA LEU A 63 0.92 11.94 10.39
C LEU A 63 1.83 12.19 11.59
N LYS A 64 2.91 12.97 11.43
CA LYS A 64 3.91 13.27 12.47
C LYS A 64 4.56 12.01 13.06
N PHE A 65 4.85 11.02 12.23
CA PHE A 65 5.68 9.89 12.65
C PHE A 65 7.15 10.28 12.70
N ASP A 66 7.87 9.71 13.67
CA ASP A 66 9.32 9.92 13.83
C ASP A 66 10.13 9.26 12.70
N GLU A 67 9.55 8.27 12.05
CA GLU A 67 10.15 7.52 10.94
C GLU A 67 9.20 7.41 9.74
N THR A 68 9.77 7.12 8.57
CA THR A 68 8.96 6.88 7.37
C THR A 68 8.37 5.48 7.44
N ARG A 69 7.05 5.39 7.38
CA ARG A 69 6.28 4.14 7.33
C ARG A 69 5.71 3.93 5.93
N ASP A 70 5.48 2.68 5.57
CA ASP A 70 4.81 2.30 4.33
C ASP A 70 3.29 2.46 4.45
N ILE A 71 2.79 3.68 4.17
CA ILE A 71 1.40 4.09 4.34
C ILE A 71 0.52 3.70 3.15
N ILE A 72 1.08 3.74 1.94
CA ILE A 72 0.31 3.54 0.71
C ILE A 72 0.34 2.09 0.21
N SER A 73 0.63 1.14 1.10
CA SER A 73 0.68 -0.31 0.84
C SER A 73 -0.66 -0.93 0.41
N ALA A 74 -1.76 -0.18 0.52
CA ALA A 74 -3.12 -0.61 0.21
C ALA A 74 -3.63 -1.80 1.06
N CYS A 75 -3.05 -2.03 2.24
CA CYS A 75 -3.49 -3.10 3.13
C CYS A 75 -3.83 -2.57 4.53
N TRP A 76 -5.10 -2.68 4.91
CA TRP A 76 -5.60 -2.13 6.17
C TRP A 76 -6.76 -2.92 6.75
N SER A 77 -7.06 -2.67 8.01
CA SER A 77 -8.26 -3.11 8.69
C SER A 77 -8.95 -1.93 9.35
N PHE A 78 -10.28 -1.91 9.31
CA PHE A 78 -11.11 -0.93 9.99
C PHE A 78 -12.12 -1.66 10.89
N GLU A 79 -12.39 -1.09 12.05
CA GLU A 79 -13.64 -1.33 12.75
C GLU A 79 -14.81 -0.80 11.88
N PRO A 80 -15.97 -1.48 11.83
CA PRO A 80 -17.12 -1.04 11.05
C PRO A 80 -17.54 0.42 11.25
N SER A 81 -17.44 0.93 12.48
CA SER A 81 -17.84 2.31 12.82
C SER A 81 -16.93 3.35 12.15
N LEU A 82 -15.63 3.06 12.10
CA LEU A 82 -14.62 3.88 11.43
C LEU A 82 -14.73 3.75 9.92
N ALA A 83 -14.91 2.53 9.40
CA ALA A 83 -15.08 2.28 7.97
C ALA A 83 -16.20 3.13 7.36
N LYS A 84 -17.33 3.25 8.06
CA LYS A 84 -18.45 4.09 7.63
C LYS A 84 -18.04 5.56 7.47
N LYS A 85 -17.32 6.12 8.45
CA LYS A 85 -16.83 7.51 8.37
C LYS A 85 -15.87 7.72 7.20
N ILE A 86 -15.03 6.72 6.91
CA ILE A 86 -14.07 6.77 5.80
C ILE A 86 -14.77 6.73 4.44
N ILE A 87 -15.80 5.90 4.28
CA ILE A 87 -16.57 5.83 3.03
C ILE A 87 -17.35 7.13 2.77
N ASP A 88 -17.76 7.83 3.82
CA ASP A 88 -18.46 9.12 3.72
C ASP A 88 -17.52 10.28 3.34
N LEU A 89 -16.19 10.06 3.27
CA LEU A 89 -15.25 11.06 2.78
C LEU A 89 -15.43 11.29 1.28
N SER A 90 -15.44 12.56 0.87
CA SER A 90 -15.29 12.90 -0.55
C SER A 90 -13.96 12.36 -1.08
N SER A 91 -13.83 12.17 -2.40
CA SER A 91 -12.53 11.91 -3.03
C SER A 91 -12.30 12.94 -4.13
N VAL A 92 -11.11 13.53 -4.16
CA VAL A 92 -10.72 14.51 -5.20
C VAL A 92 -10.36 13.80 -6.49
N ASN A 93 -9.81 12.59 -6.38
CA ASN A 93 -9.40 11.79 -7.51
C ASN A 93 -9.52 10.28 -7.22
N PRO A 94 -9.43 9.41 -8.23
CA PRO A 94 -9.62 7.97 -8.05
C PRO A 94 -8.52 7.25 -7.27
N VAL A 95 -7.34 7.86 -7.10
CA VAL A 95 -6.18 7.24 -6.42
C VAL A 95 -5.96 7.80 -5.01
N GLY A 96 -6.74 8.81 -4.61
CA GLY A 96 -6.59 9.46 -3.32
C GLY A 96 -6.82 8.55 -2.14
N PHE A 97 -7.62 7.48 -2.32
CA PHE A 97 -7.89 6.51 -1.27
C PHE A 97 -6.62 5.79 -0.78
N TYR A 98 -5.59 5.61 -1.61
CA TYR A 98 -4.33 4.95 -1.23
C TYR A 98 -3.67 5.64 -0.03
N CYS A 99 -3.86 6.94 0.13
CA CYS A 99 -3.20 7.73 1.17
C CYS A 99 -4.21 8.43 2.10
N ARG A 100 -5.30 8.97 1.56
CA ARG A 100 -6.30 9.69 2.35
C ARG A 100 -7.01 8.79 3.35
N TRP A 101 -7.45 7.61 2.93
CA TRP A 101 -8.15 6.69 3.83
C TRP A 101 -7.31 6.27 5.03
N PRO A 102 -6.07 5.74 4.87
CA PRO A 102 -5.27 5.37 6.02
C PRO A 102 -4.91 6.57 6.90
N ILE A 103 -4.74 7.77 6.34
CA ILE A 103 -4.45 8.98 7.12
C ILE A 103 -5.64 9.45 7.95
N GLU A 104 -6.81 9.57 7.33
CA GLU A 104 -8.01 10.01 8.03
C GLU A 104 -8.44 8.96 9.06
N ALA A 105 -8.29 7.66 8.74
CA ALA A 105 -8.52 6.60 9.70
C ALA A 105 -7.55 6.65 10.88
N TRP A 106 -6.27 6.94 10.63
CA TRP A 106 -5.26 7.11 11.69
C TRP A 106 -5.61 8.29 12.61
N LYS A 107 -6.08 9.41 12.06
CA LYS A 107 -6.46 10.60 12.83
C LYS A 107 -7.75 10.42 13.62
N MET A 108 -8.75 9.74 13.05
CA MET A 108 -10.06 9.55 13.65
C MET A 108 -10.11 8.40 14.66
N GLY A 109 -9.27 7.39 14.46
CA GLY A 109 -9.17 6.22 15.33
C GLY A 109 -8.52 6.58 16.66
N LYS A 110 -9.06 6.04 17.76
CA LYS A 110 -8.51 6.19 19.11
C LYS A 110 -7.52 5.10 19.48
N ASN A 111 -7.63 3.96 18.81
CA ASN A 111 -6.76 2.80 19.01
C ASN A 111 -6.29 2.32 17.64
N THR A 112 -5.10 2.78 17.25
CA THR A 112 -4.52 2.54 15.93
C THR A 112 -3.15 1.90 16.05
N ASP A 113 -2.79 1.06 15.09
CA ASP A 113 -1.49 0.38 15.06
C ASP A 113 -0.99 0.24 13.62
N TYR A 114 0.33 0.08 13.49
CA TYR A 114 1.04 -0.11 12.23
C TYR A 114 1.94 -1.33 12.33
N ARG A 115 1.90 -2.20 11.31
CA ARG A 115 2.73 -3.40 11.27
C ARG A 115 3.37 -3.60 9.92
N GLU A 116 4.66 -3.89 9.94
CA GLU A 116 5.37 -4.34 8.76
C GLU A 116 5.20 -5.84 8.57
N VAL A 117 5.02 -6.26 7.31
CA VAL A 117 4.77 -7.64 6.92
C VAL A 117 5.55 -8.00 5.65
N GLU A 118 5.93 -9.27 5.55
CA GLU A 118 6.63 -9.81 4.39
C GLU A 118 5.68 -10.20 3.27
N GLY A 119 4.47 -10.66 3.59
CA GLY A 119 3.50 -11.16 2.60
C GLY A 119 2.85 -10.10 1.71
N LEU A 120 3.30 -8.86 1.77
CA LEU A 120 2.97 -7.79 0.82
C LEU A 120 4.08 -7.57 -0.22
N GLU A 121 5.03 -8.50 -0.35
CA GLU A 121 6.05 -8.49 -1.42
C GLU A 121 5.44 -8.62 -2.81
N TRP A 122 6.25 -8.36 -3.84
CA TRP A 122 5.77 -8.25 -5.21
C TRP A 122 5.34 -9.60 -5.79
N GLU A 123 4.02 -9.77 -5.89
CA GLU A 123 3.33 -10.99 -6.32
C GLU A 123 3.10 -11.06 -7.83
N THR A 124 3.24 -9.93 -8.54
CA THR A 124 2.91 -9.86 -9.98
C THR A 124 3.64 -10.91 -10.83
N PRO A 125 4.92 -11.25 -10.61
CA PRO A 125 5.62 -12.27 -11.42
C PRO A 125 4.90 -13.63 -11.45
N GLU A 126 4.22 -14.03 -10.38
CA GLU A 126 3.50 -15.31 -10.27
C GLU A 126 2.38 -15.46 -11.31
N ARG A 127 1.85 -14.33 -11.81
CA ARG A 127 0.79 -14.31 -12.82
C ARG A 127 1.32 -14.41 -14.26
N PHE A 128 2.64 -14.29 -14.44
CA PHE A 128 3.28 -14.16 -15.74
C PHE A 128 4.40 -15.19 -15.96
N GLU A 129 4.37 -16.31 -15.24
CA GLU A 129 5.37 -17.40 -15.34
C GLU A 129 5.65 -17.78 -16.81
N SER A 130 4.61 -18.00 -17.61
CA SER A 130 4.75 -18.36 -19.03
C SER A 130 5.44 -17.28 -19.89
N GLU A 131 5.25 -15.99 -19.58
CA GLU A 131 5.98 -14.91 -20.26
C GLU A 131 7.43 -14.83 -19.79
N ILE A 132 7.65 -14.98 -18.48
CA ILE A 132 8.99 -14.95 -17.87
C ILE A 132 9.83 -16.12 -18.38
N GLU A 133 9.27 -17.33 -18.50
CA GLU A 133 9.94 -18.50 -19.09
C GLU A 133 10.33 -18.25 -20.55
N LYS A 134 9.49 -17.52 -21.30
CA LYS A 134 9.71 -17.26 -22.72
C LYS A 134 10.73 -16.15 -22.98
N PHE A 135 10.68 -15.07 -22.21
CA PHE A 135 11.44 -13.84 -22.48
C PHE A 135 12.60 -13.62 -21.51
N GLY A 136 12.62 -14.32 -20.37
CA GLY A 136 13.52 -14.06 -19.25
C GLY A 136 12.97 -12.97 -18.32
N TYR A 137 13.30 -13.08 -17.04
CA TYR A 137 12.79 -12.17 -16.00
C TYR A 137 13.17 -10.71 -16.25
N ASP A 138 14.44 -10.43 -16.58
CA ASP A 138 14.91 -9.06 -16.77
C ASP A 138 14.19 -8.37 -17.94
N ALA A 139 14.06 -9.05 -19.09
CA ALA A 139 13.35 -8.51 -20.25
C ALA A 139 11.85 -8.33 -19.99
N TRP A 140 11.25 -9.20 -19.18
CA TRP A 140 9.86 -9.02 -18.74
C TRP A 140 9.71 -7.83 -17.77
N LEU A 141 10.67 -7.67 -16.85
CA LEU A 141 10.71 -6.59 -15.87
C LEU A 141 10.85 -5.21 -16.53
N GLU A 142 11.52 -5.11 -17.69
CA GLU A 142 11.63 -3.86 -18.46
C GLU A 142 10.27 -3.19 -18.74
N LYS A 143 9.19 -3.98 -18.86
CA LYS A 143 7.82 -3.48 -19.01
C LYS A 143 7.37 -2.63 -17.82
N PHE A 144 7.87 -2.91 -16.64
CA PHE A 144 7.57 -2.20 -15.40
C PHE A 144 8.57 -1.07 -15.10
N THR A 145 9.55 -0.86 -15.99
CA THR A 145 10.54 0.22 -15.88
C THR A 145 10.57 1.13 -17.11
N SER A 146 9.60 0.98 -18.02
CA SER A 146 9.47 1.79 -19.23
C SER A 146 9.11 3.24 -18.91
N SER A 147 9.29 4.13 -19.89
CA SER A 147 8.90 5.54 -19.78
C SER A 147 7.40 5.71 -19.50
N GLU A 148 6.55 4.88 -20.11
CA GLU A 148 5.10 4.87 -19.90
C GLU A 148 4.75 4.44 -18.48
N GLU A 149 5.46 3.45 -17.92
CA GLU A 149 5.25 3.05 -16.54
C GLU A 149 5.72 4.14 -15.56
N TRP A 150 6.85 4.82 -15.85
CA TRP A 150 7.27 6.00 -15.09
C TRP A 150 6.19 7.09 -15.09
N GLU A 151 5.63 7.41 -16.25
CA GLU A 151 4.56 8.40 -16.36
C GLU A 151 3.34 8.01 -15.52
N LYS A 152 2.89 6.76 -15.60
CA LYS A 152 1.80 6.24 -14.75
C LYS A 152 2.10 6.38 -13.27
N ARG A 153 3.30 5.98 -12.83
CA ARG A 153 3.68 6.02 -11.41
C ARG A 153 3.86 7.44 -10.88
N VAL A 154 4.34 8.37 -11.70
CA VAL A 154 4.40 9.80 -11.37
C VAL A 154 2.99 10.40 -11.26
N ASN A 155 2.09 10.07 -12.19
CA ASN A 155 0.70 10.51 -12.12
C ASN A 155 -0.01 9.99 -10.87
N LEU A 156 0.24 8.73 -10.48
CA LEU A 156 -0.26 8.17 -9.22
C LEU A 156 0.29 8.94 -8.01
N LEU A 157 1.59 9.20 -7.97
CA LEU A 157 2.22 10.00 -6.91
C LEU A 157 1.60 11.39 -6.80
N ASN A 158 1.41 12.08 -7.92
CA ASN A 158 0.77 13.41 -7.94
C ASN A 158 -0.65 13.33 -7.37
N GLY A 159 -1.47 12.39 -7.82
CA GLY A 159 -2.82 12.21 -7.29
C GLY A 159 -2.86 11.88 -5.79
N VAL A 160 -1.88 11.11 -5.29
CA VAL A 160 -1.69 10.86 -3.85
C VAL A 160 -1.34 12.16 -3.12
N VAL A 161 -0.38 12.94 -3.63
CA VAL A 161 0.06 14.19 -3.00
C VAL A 161 -1.06 15.23 -2.98
N ASP A 162 -1.80 15.39 -4.07
CA ASP A 162 -2.95 16.31 -4.14
C ASP A 162 -3.99 15.97 -3.06
N SER A 163 -4.23 14.67 -2.84
CA SER A 163 -5.17 14.20 -1.83
C SER A 163 -4.71 14.42 -0.39
N LEU A 164 -3.40 14.59 -0.16
CA LEU A 164 -2.84 14.88 1.17
C LEU A 164 -3.04 16.33 1.59
N PHE A 165 -3.06 17.24 0.61
CA PHE A 165 -3.07 18.67 0.82
C PHE A 165 -4.38 19.34 0.40
N GLU A 166 -5.45 18.56 0.16
CA GLU A 166 -6.77 19.09 -0.21
C GLU A 166 -7.31 20.14 0.76
N ASN A 167 -7.00 20.04 2.06
CA ASN A 167 -7.45 21.03 3.06
C ASN A 167 -6.58 22.31 3.11
N TYR A 168 -5.55 22.40 2.26
CA TYR A 168 -4.60 23.52 2.18
C TYR A 168 -4.66 24.29 0.85
N LEU A 169 -5.57 23.91 -0.05
CA LEU A 169 -5.86 24.55 -1.34
C LEU A 169 -7.27 25.14 -1.33
#